data_AF-A0AAA9T0X7-F1
#
_entry.id   AF-A0AAA9T0X7-F1
#
_cell.length_a   1.000
_cell.length_b   1.000
_cell.length_c   1.000
_cell.angle_alpha   90.00
_cell.angle_beta   90.00
_cell.angle_gamma   90.00
#
_symmetry.space_group_name_H-M   'P 1'
#
loop_
_entity.id
_entity.type
_entity.pdbx_description
1 polymer ?
#
loop_
_entity_poly.entity_id
_entity_poly.type
_entity_poly.pdbx_seq_one_letter_code
_entity_poly.pdbx_strand_id
1 'polypeptide(L)'
;MLPKMARVLKVAAASAAGLFPRLRTPVSTVRTSASLSSHPGAGPVWNLGRLNHVAVAVPDLEKARAFYKNVLGAEVGEPVPLPEHGVSVVFVNLGNTKMELLHPLGSDSPIAGFLKKNKAGGMHHVCIESMGLSRVFSSIQVRMHQFFSIQPSLWSNSHVCT
;
A
#
# COMPACT_ATOMS: atom_id res chain seq x y z
N MET A 1 -44.54 19.59 38.19
CA MET A 1 -44.82 18.91 39.47
C MET A 1 -43.87 17.73 39.61
N LEU A 2 -42.82 17.86 40.42
CA LEU A 2 -42.22 16.76 41.20
C LEU A 2 -43.28 16.22 42.20
N PRO A 3 -43.14 15.08 42.92
CA PRO A 3 -41.91 14.57 43.58
C PRO A 3 -41.77 13.02 43.58
N LYS A 4 -40.67 12.39 44.01
CA LYS A 4 -40.20 12.08 45.38
C LYS A 4 -38.81 11.43 45.23
N MET A 5 -37.69 11.92 45.77
CA MET A 5 -37.19 11.93 47.17
C MET A 5 -37.14 10.58 47.90
N ALA A 6 -35.92 10.03 48.08
CA ALA A 6 -35.33 9.37 49.27
C ALA A 6 -33.97 8.76 48.83
N ARG A 7 -32.74 9.16 49.22
CA ARG A 7 -32.04 9.55 50.47
C ARG A 7 -31.45 8.37 51.27
N VAL A 8 -30.14 8.50 51.56
CA VAL A 8 -29.29 7.90 52.64
C VAL A 8 -28.92 6.41 52.42
N LEU A 9 -27.65 5.96 52.48
CA LEU A 9 -26.77 5.95 53.65
C LEU A 9 -25.26 5.88 53.31
N LYS A 10 -24.49 6.69 54.04
CA LYS A 10 -23.06 6.49 54.35
C LYS A 10 -22.94 5.34 55.35
N VAL A 11 -21.93 4.48 55.19
CA VAL A 11 -21.23 3.84 56.32
C VAL A 11 -19.74 3.97 56.09
N ALA A 12 -19.05 4.37 57.15
CA ALA A 12 -17.61 4.56 57.23
C ALA A 12 -16.97 3.44 58.05
N ALA A 13 -15.65 3.32 57.86
CA ALA A 13 -14.62 3.09 58.88
C ALA A 13 -14.10 1.67 59.20
N ALA A 14 -12.80 1.71 59.50
CA ALA A 14 -11.92 0.82 60.26
C ALA A 14 -11.43 -0.46 59.55
N SER A 15 -10.15 -0.54 59.16
CA SER A 15 -8.90 -0.65 59.95
C SER A 15 -8.66 -2.07 60.47
N ALA A 16 -7.64 -2.74 59.94
CA ALA A 16 -6.97 -3.84 60.60
C ALA A 16 -5.47 -3.78 60.24
N ALA A 17 -4.68 -3.37 61.24
CA ALA A 17 -3.24 -3.44 61.25
C ALA A 17 -2.79 -4.91 61.27
N GLY A 18 -1.88 -5.27 60.37
CA GLY A 18 -1.18 -6.55 60.38
C GLY A 18 0.33 -6.32 60.34
N LEU A 19 0.97 -6.44 61.50
CA LEU A 19 2.41 -6.50 61.67
C LEU A 19 2.93 -7.85 61.15
N PHE A 20 3.78 -7.85 60.12
CA PHE A 20 4.76 -8.92 59.88
C PHE A 20 6.03 -8.33 59.27
N PRO A 21 7.17 -8.32 59.99
CA PRO A 21 8.44 -7.87 59.47
C PRO A 21 9.26 -9.07 58.99
N ARG A 22 9.47 -9.24 57.68
CA ARG A 22 10.58 -10.05 57.15
C ARG A 22 11.10 -9.50 55.82
N LEU A 23 12.29 -8.90 55.92
CA LEU A 23 13.38 -8.88 54.95
C LEU A 23 13.00 -8.75 53.47
N ARG A 24 12.90 -7.50 53.00
CA ARG A 24 13.05 -7.17 51.58
C ARG A 24 14.54 -7.20 51.24
N THR A 25 15.00 -8.26 50.59
CA THR A 25 16.24 -8.22 49.81
C THR A 25 16.03 -7.26 48.65
N PRO A 26 16.87 -6.23 48.43
CA PRO A 26 16.87 -5.54 47.17
C PRO A 26 17.45 -6.50 46.13
N VAL A 27 16.59 -7.23 45.43
CA VAL A 27 16.99 -7.78 44.12
C VAL A 27 17.26 -6.55 43.28
N SER A 28 18.53 -6.30 43.01
CA SER A 28 18.96 -5.30 42.05
C SER A 28 18.27 -5.63 40.73
N THR A 29 17.15 -4.97 40.45
CA THR A 29 16.59 -4.94 39.12
C THR A 29 17.58 -4.13 38.33
N VAL A 30 18.55 -4.83 37.74
CA VAL A 30 19.32 -4.30 36.62
C VAL A 30 18.25 -3.90 35.62
N ARG A 31 17.93 -2.61 35.60
CA ARG A 31 17.21 -2.00 34.51
C ARG A 31 18.22 -2.04 33.38
N THR A 32 18.26 -3.16 32.65
CA THR A 32 18.84 -3.19 31.33
C THR A 32 17.97 -2.21 30.55
N SER A 33 18.35 -0.93 30.57
CA SER A 33 18.03 -0.02 29.50
C SER A 33 18.54 -0.74 28.26
N ALA A 34 17.64 -1.45 27.58
CA ALA A 34 17.81 -1.75 26.18
C ALA A 34 17.90 -0.38 25.51
N SER A 35 19.11 0.16 25.51
CA SER A 35 19.60 1.00 24.45
C SER A 35 19.29 0.21 23.20
N LEU A 36 18.14 0.52 22.58
CA LEU A 36 17.90 0.23 21.19
C LEU A 36 19.00 0.97 20.47
N SER A 37 20.15 0.31 20.35
CA SER A 37 21.16 0.69 19.39
C SER A 37 20.46 0.68 18.05
N SER A 38 20.13 1.87 17.57
CA SER A 38 19.64 2.10 16.22
C SER A 38 20.77 1.75 15.27
N HIS A 39 20.96 0.45 15.04
CA HIS A 39 21.69 -0.05 13.90
C HIS A 39 20.83 0.27 12.68
N PRO A 40 21.27 1.15 11.75
CA PRO A 40 20.57 1.36 10.51
C PRO A 40 20.82 0.14 9.61
N GLY A 41 20.11 -0.97 9.86
CA GLY A 41 20.25 -2.16 9.04
C GLY A 41 19.77 -3.43 9.69
N ALA A 42 18.45 -3.65 9.71
CA ALA A 42 17.85 -4.99 9.84
C ALA A 42 16.36 -5.04 9.44
N GLY A 43 15.88 -4.13 8.58
CA GLY A 43 14.59 -4.28 7.91
C GLY A 43 14.76 -5.00 6.57
N PRO A 44 13.73 -5.68 6.03
CA PRO A 44 13.82 -6.25 4.68
C PRO A 44 14.23 -5.16 3.69
N VAL A 45 15.31 -5.43 2.95
CA VAL A 45 16.03 -4.47 2.06
C VAL A 45 15.12 -3.76 1.06
N TRP A 46 13.94 -4.34 0.80
CA TRP A 46 13.01 -3.93 -0.25
C TRP A 46 11.77 -3.20 0.24
N ASN A 47 11.49 -3.24 1.54
CA ASN A 47 10.27 -2.75 2.21
C ASN A 47 9.06 -2.59 1.25
N LEU A 48 8.56 -3.72 0.74
CA LEU A 48 7.45 -3.76 -0.20
C LEU A 48 6.15 -3.35 0.52
N GLY A 49 5.40 -2.48 -0.13
CA GLY A 49 4.10 -2.00 0.32
C GLY A 49 2.93 -2.74 -0.35
N ARG A 50 1.79 -2.06 -0.44
CA ARG A 50 0.57 -2.62 -1.04
C ARG A 50 0.66 -2.68 -2.56
N LEU A 51 -0.26 -3.45 -3.17
CA LEU A 51 -0.55 -3.37 -4.59
C LEU A 51 -1.13 -1.99 -4.90
N ASN A 52 -0.43 -1.23 -5.73
CA ASN A 52 -0.87 0.08 -6.17
C ASN A 52 -1.93 -0.04 -7.26
N HIS A 53 -1.61 -0.79 -8.32
CA HIS A 53 -2.53 -1.07 -9.41
C HIS A 53 -2.20 -2.32 -10.22
N VAL A 54 -3.19 -2.79 -10.97
CA VAL A 54 -3.01 -3.72 -12.09
C VAL A 54 -3.26 -2.98 -13.39
N ALA A 55 -2.29 -3.00 -14.30
CA ALA A 55 -2.42 -2.37 -15.60
C ALA A 55 -2.93 -3.37 -16.64
N VAL A 56 -3.96 -2.98 -17.39
CA VAL A 56 -4.58 -3.77 -18.44
C VAL A 56 -4.51 -3.00 -19.74
N ALA A 57 -3.77 -3.52 -20.72
CA ALA A 57 -3.74 -2.94 -22.05
C ALA A 57 -5.04 -3.33 -22.78
N VAL A 58 -5.76 -2.35 -23.32
CA VAL A 58 -7.04 -2.55 -23.98
C VAL A 58 -7.01 -2.01 -25.42
N PRO A 59 -7.63 -2.70 -26.39
CA PRO A 59 -7.66 -2.26 -27.78
C PRO A 59 -8.64 -1.10 -28.01
N ASP A 60 -9.56 -0.87 -27.07
CA ASP A 60 -10.55 0.21 -27.14
C ASP A 60 -10.83 0.70 -25.71
N LEU A 61 -10.37 1.91 -25.40
CA LEU A 61 -10.42 2.47 -24.06
C LEU A 61 -11.85 2.79 -23.62
N GLU A 62 -12.69 3.29 -24.53
CA GLU A 62 -14.07 3.65 -24.21
C GLU A 62 -14.93 2.42 -24.00
N LYS A 63 -14.78 1.37 -24.82
CA LYS A 63 -15.50 0.11 -24.61
C LYS A 63 -15.09 -0.54 -23.29
N ALA A 64 -13.80 -0.55 -22.96
CA ALA A 64 -13.32 -1.11 -21.71
C ALA A 64 -13.86 -0.31 -20.50
N ARG A 65 -13.76 1.02 -20.55
CA ARG A 65 -14.34 1.92 -19.54
C ARG A 65 -15.84 1.68 -19.35
N ALA A 66 -16.61 1.64 -20.43
CA ALA A 66 -18.05 1.39 -20.40
C ALA A 66 -18.39 0.02 -19.80
N PHE A 67 -17.58 -1.01 -20.07
CA PHE A 67 -17.76 -2.32 -19.46
C PHE A 67 -17.61 -2.28 -17.95
N TYR A 68 -16.50 -1.74 -17.42
CA TYR A 68 -16.30 -1.64 -15.97
C TYR A 68 -17.35 -0.74 -15.30
N LYS A 69 -17.72 0.38 -15.92
CA LYS A 69 -18.69 1.34 -15.37
C LYS A 69 -20.13 0.83 -15.42
N ASN A 70 -20.58 0.40 -16.60
CA ASN A 70 -22.01 0.16 -16.85
C ASN A 70 -22.42 -1.30 -16.65
N VAL A 71 -21.51 -2.24 -16.90
CA VAL A 71 -21.81 -3.68 -16.77
C VAL A 71 -21.45 -4.17 -15.37
N LEU A 72 -20.27 -3.80 -14.88
CA LEU A 72 -19.79 -4.24 -13.56
C LEU A 72 -20.11 -3.27 -12.42
N GLY A 73 -20.56 -2.05 -12.73
CA GLY A 73 -20.96 -1.07 -11.73
C GLY A 73 -19.80 -0.47 -10.93
N ALA A 74 -18.57 -0.53 -11.44
CA ALA A 74 -17.41 0.03 -10.76
C ALA A 74 -17.40 1.57 -10.84
N GLU A 75 -16.70 2.21 -9.89
CA GLU A 75 -16.37 3.62 -9.99
C GLU A 75 -15.24 3.81 -11.01
N VAL A 76 -15.54 4.49 -12.12
CA VAL A 76 -14.60 4.66 -13.24
C VAL A 76 -14.48 6.14 -13.61
N GLY A 77 -13.23 6.61 -13.70
CA GLY A 77 -12.91 7.98 -14.09
C GLY A 77 -13.06 8.26 -15.59
N GLU A 78 -12.76 9.50 -15.97
CA GLU A 78 -12.60 9.90 -17.36
C GLU A 78 -11.23 9.49 -17.91
N PRO A 79 -11.09 9.31 -19.24
CA PRO A 79 -9.80 9.10 -19.88
C PRO A 79 -8.86 10.29 -19.66
N VAL A 80 -7.62 9.99 -19.26
CA VAL A 80 -6.54 10.98 -19.10
C VAL A 80 -5.43 10.68 -20.11
N PRO A 81 -5.12 11.61 -21.04
CA PRO A 81 -3.99 11.44 -21.94
C PRO A 81 -2.67 11.68 -21.18
N LEU A 82 -1.70 10.78 -21.36
CA LEU A 82 -0.35 10.89 -20.81
C LEU A 82 0.69 10.79 -21.95
N PRO A 83 0.91 11.88 -22.71
CA PRO A 83 1.77 11.87 -23.89
C PRO A 83 3.22 11.44 -23.59
N GLU A 84 3.77 11.85 -22.44
CA GLU A 84 5.14 11.50 -22.01
C GLU A 84 5.34 9.99 -21.82
N HIS A 85 4.25 9.26 -21.55
CA HIS A 85 4.24 7.82 -21.38
C HIS A 85 3.69 7.08 -22.61
N GLY A 86 3.26 7.81 -23.64
CA GLY A 86 2.68 7.25 -24.86
C GLY A 86 1.40 6.45 -24.61
N VAL A 87 0.61 6.79 -23.60
CA VAL A 87 -0.65 6.10 -23.27
C VAL A 87 -1.77 7.06 -22.88
N SER A 88 -3.01 6.67 -23.13
CA SER A 88 -4.19 7.19 -22.46
C SER A 88 -4.62 6.20 -21.39
N VAL A 89 -4.95 6.68 -20.20
CA VAL A 89 -5.32 5.85 -19.05
C VAL A 89 -6.74 6.14 -18.58
N VAL A 90 -7.46 5.10 -18.19
CA VAL A 90 -8.69 5.21 -17.39
C VAL A 90 -8.47 4.48 -16.06
N PHE A 91 -8.81 5.15 -14.97
CA PHE A 91 -8.72 4.59 -13.63
C PHE A 91 -10.06 3.96 -13.23
N VAL A 92 -10.02 2.69 -12.85
CA VAL A 92 -11.12 1.97 -12.21
C VAL A 92 -10.79 1.83 -10.72
N ASN A 93 -11.61 2.42 -9.87
CA ASN A 93 -11.44 2.35 -8.42
C ASN A 93 -12.19 1.13 -7.86
N LEU A 94 -11.47 0.26 -7.15
CA LEU A 94 -12.01 -0.94 -6.52
C LEU A 94 -12.03 -0.84 -4.99
N GLY A 95 -11.70 0.32 -4.44
CA GLY A 95 -11.65 0.59 -2.99
C GLY A 95 -10.33 0.15 -2.34
N ASN A 96 -9.92 -1.10 -2.53
CA ASN A 96 -8.65 -1.60 -1.97
C ASN A 96 -7.43 -1.34 -2.86
N THR A 97 -7.64 -1.22 -4.18
CA THR A 97 -6.62 -0.95 -5.19
C THR A 97 -7.26 -0.35 -6.45
N LYS A 98 -6.47 -0.11 -7.49
CA LYS A 98 -6.93 0.44 -8.77
C LYS A 98 -6.63 -0.52 -9.92
N MET A 99 -7.44 -0.44 -10.96
CA MET A 99 -7.03 -0.92 -12.29
C MET A 99 -6.76 0.28 -13.20
N GLU A 100 -5.68 0.19 -13.96
CA GLU A 100 -5.32 1.16 -14.98
C GLU A 100 -5.58 0.55 -16.35
N LEU A 101 -6.62 1.02 -17.04
CA LEU A 101 -6.89 0.61 -18.42
C LEU A 101 -6.05 1.49 -19.34
N LEU A 102 -5.12 0.89 -20.07
CA LEU A 102 -4.16 1.60 -20.90
C LEU A 102 -4.47 1.38 -22.39
N HIS A 103 -4.46 2.46 -23.15
CA HIS A 103 -4.53 2.43 -24.60
C HIS A 103 -3.38 3.25 -25.22
N PRO A 104 -2.78 2.81 -26.33
CA PRO A 104 -1.71 3.55 -27.00
C PRO A 104 -2.10 4.99 -27.30
N LEU A 105 -1.18 5.92 -27.04
CA LEU A 105 -1.25 7.30 -27.46
C LEU A 105 0.02 7.65 -28.24
N GLY A 106 -0.14 8.05 -29.50
CA GLY A 106 0.98 8.27 -30.42
C GLY A 106 1.51 6.98 -31.08
N SER A 107 2.43 7.15 -32.04
CA SER A 107 3.02 6.05 -32.82
C SER A 107 4.00 5.19 -32.02
N ASP A 108 4.67 5.79 -31.03
CA ASP A 108 5.80 5.20 -30.31
C ASP A 108 5.39 4.67 -28.92
N SER A 109 4.11 4.34 -28.75
CA SER A 109 3.57 3.84 -27.49
C SER A 109 4.27 2.54 -27.06
N PRO A 110 4.75 2.44 -25.80
CA PRO A 110 5.44 1.26 -25.31
C PRO A 110 4.57 0.00 -25.31
N ILE A 111 3.25 0.15 -25.23
CA ILE A 111 2.29 -0.98 -25.19
C ILE A 111 1.75 -1.36 -26.58
N ALA A 112 2.11 -0.64 -27.64
CA ALA A 112 1.65 -0.93 -29.00
C ALA A 112 2.09 -2.33 -29.47
N GLY A 113 3.32 -2.73 -29.14
CA GLY A 113 3.84 -4.07 -29.43
C GLY A 113 3.07 -5.17 -28.69
N PHE A 114 2.65 -4.91 -27.45
CA PHE A 114 1.83 -5.83 -26.66
C PHE A 114 0.46 -6.06 -27.32
N LEU A 115 -0.24 -4.98 -27.71
CA LEU A 115 -1.56 -5.10 -28.35
C LEU A 115 -1.50 -5.71 -29.77
N LYS A 116 -0.38 -5.56 -30.48
CA LYS A 116 -0.16 -6.28 -31.76
C LYS A 116 -0.16 -7.79 -31.57
N LYS A 117 0.45 -8.28 -30.48
CA LYS A 117 0.48 -9.71 -30.11
C LYS A 117 -0.84 -10.16 -29.48
N ASN A 118 -1.41 -9.33 -28.61
CA ASN A 118 -2.61 -9.59 -27.83
C ASN A 118 -3.77 -8.71 -28.33
N LYS A 119 -4.37 -9.08 -29.47
CA LYS A 119 -5.37 -8.25 -30.17
C LYS A 119 -6.62 -7.94 -29.34
N ALA A 120 -6.96 -8.81 -28.38
CA ALA A 120 -8.09 -8.61 -27.47
C ALA A 120 -7.74 -7.79 -26.22
N GLY A 121 -6.47 -7.38 -26.06
CA GLY A 121 -5.96 -6.82 -24.81
C GLY A 121 -5.50 -7.88 -23.82
N GLY A 122 -5.16 -7.44 -22.61
CA GLY A 122 -4.72 -8.32 -21.52
C GLY A 122 -4.05 -7.57 -20.37
N MET A 123 -3.82 -8.28 -19.26
CA MET A 123 -3.01 -7.76 -18.16
C MET A 123 -1.58 -7.52 -18.65
N HIS A 124 -1.08 -6.31 -18.44
CA HIS A 124 0.21 -5.87 -18.93
C HIS A 124 1.28 -5.93 -17.83
N HIS A 125 0.99 -5.38 -16.66
CA HIS A 125 1.91 -5.35 -15.54
C HIS A 125 1.17 -5.15 -14.21
N VAL A 126 1.89 -5.35 -13.11
CA VAL A 126 1.43 -5.02 -11.76
C VAL A 126 2.40 -4.02 -11.12
N CYS A 127 1.88 -3.09 -10.34
CA CYS A 127 2.71 -2.11 -9.66
C CYS A 127 2.54 -2.18 -8.15
N ILE A 128 3.67 -2.31 -7.45
CA ILE A 128 3.74 -2.49 -6.00
C ILE A 128 4.47 -1.30 -5.40
N GLU A 129 3.96 -0.79 -4.30
CA GLU A 129 4.62 0.31 -3.59
C GLU A 129 5.93 -0.17 -2.94
N SER A 130 6.91 0.72 -2.79
CA SER A 130 8.12 0.39 -2.04
C SER A 130 8.63 1.61 -1.29
N MET A 131 8.99 1.40 -0.02
CA MET A 131 9.52 2.44 0.84
C MET A 131 11.06 2.49 0.72
N GLY A 132 11.61 3.65 0.35
CA GLY A 132 13.06 3.85 0.22
C GLY A 132 13.61 3.54 -1.17
N LEU A 133 12.97 4.11 -2.20
CA LEU A 133 13.24 3.91 -3.62
C LEU A 133 14.73 4.00 -4.02
N SER A 134 15.51 4.87 -3.36
CA SER A 134 16.94 5.04 -3.64
C SER A 134 17.80 3.81 -3.31
N ARG A 135 17.46 3.05 -2.25
CA ARG A 135 18.16 1.79 -1.92
C ARG A 135 17.66 0.64 -2.78
N VAL A 136 16.37 0.67 -3.10
CA VAL A 136 15.70 -0.36 -3.89
C VAL A 136 16.15 -0.32 -5.35
N PHE A 137 16.20 0.83 -6.00
CA PHE A 137 16.64 0.93 -7.40
C PHE A 137 18.05 0.37 -7.63
N SER A 138 19.04 0.77 -6.81
CA SER A 138 20.42 0.30 -6.97
C SER A 138 20.58 -1.20 -6.74
N SER A 139 19.75 -1.79 -5.87
CA SER A 139 19.82 -3.23 -5.60
C SER A 139 18.97 -4.05 -6.58
N ILE A 140 17.82 -3.53 -7.06
CA ILE A 140 16.91 -4.19 -8.01
C ILE A 140 17.50 -4.16 -9.42
N GLN A 141 18.09 -3.05 -9.87
CA GLN A 141 18.64 -2.94 -11.23
C GLN A 141 19.62 -4.08 -11.53
N VAL A 142 20.44 -4.47 -10.54
CA VAL A 142 21.44 -5.54 -10.66
C VAL A 142 20.81 -6.94 -10.68
N ARG A 143 19.64 -7.15 -10.06
CA ARG A 143 19.03 -8.49 -9.89
C ARG A 143 17.77 -8.72 -10.73
N MET A 144 17.07 -7.68 -11.16
CA MET A 144 15.85 -7.79 -11.98
C MET A 144 16.14 -8.10 -13.43
N HIS A 145 17.28 -7.66 -13.99
CA HIS A 145 17.68 -8.05 -15.36
C HIS A 145 17.83 -9.58 -15.53
N GLN A 146 17.95 -10.32 -14.43
CA GLN A 146 17.95 -11.78 -14.43
C GLN A 146 16.55 -12.39 -14.67
N PHE A 147 15.48 -11.66 -14.36
CA PHE A 147 14.10 -12.18 -14.38
C PHE A 147 13.16 -11.41 -15.32
N PHE A 148 13.44 -10.14 -15.61
CA PHE A 148 12.58 -9.27 -16.40
C PHE A 148 13.39 -8.54 -17.47
N SER A 149 12.89 -8.52 -18.71
CA SER A 149 13.47 -7.76 -19.82
C SER A 149 13.12 -6.27 -19.80
N ILE A 150 12.34 -5.83 -18.80
CA ILE A 150 11.83 -4.47 -18.70
C ILE A 150 12.65 -3.72 -17.65
N GLN A 151 13.19 -2.56 -18.04
CA GLN A 151 13.82 -1.65 -17.08
C GLN A 151 12.74 -1.15 -16.11
N PRO A 152 12.97 -1.14 -14.79
CA PRO A 152 12.01 -0.57 -13.85
C PRO A 152 11.79 0.90 -14.21
N SER A 153 10.59 1.24 -14.64
CA SER A 153 10.20 2.62 -14.89
C SER A 153 9.59 3.20 -13.61
N LEU A 154 10.02 4.41 -13.26
CA LEU A 154 9.44 5.14 -12.14
C LEU A 154 8.08 5.71 -12.56
N TRP A 155 7.00 5.01 -12.22
CA TRP A 155 5.67 5.59 -12.25
C TRP A 155 5.44 6.42 -10.98
N SER A 156 5.97 7.66 -11.00
CA SER A 156 6.11 8.56 -9.84
C SER A 156 7.06 8.04 -8.74
N ASN A 157 7.60 8.95 -7.93
CA ASN A 157 8.75 8.77 -7.02
C ASN A 157 8.63 7.69 -5.90
N SER A 158 7.67 6.77 -5.94
CA SER A 158 7.36 5.84 -4.84
C SER A 158 6.91 4.42 -5.25
N HIS A 159 6.87 4.06 -6.54
CA HIS A 159 6.34 2.76 -6.99
C HIS A 159 7.35 1.95 -7.82
N VAL A 160 7.29 0.61 -7.70
CA VAL A 160 8.03 -0.34 -8.54
C VAL A 160 7.01 -1.12 -9.36
N CYS A 161 7.05 -0.97 -10.67
CA CYS A 161 6.21 -1.72 -11.59
C CYS A 161 7.02 -2.85 -12.26
N THR A 162 6.45 -4.05 -12.35
CA THR A 162 7.09 -5.27 -12.88
C THR A 162 6.37 -5.82 -14.09
#